data_AF-A0A816GQY6-F1
#
_entry.id   AF-A0A816GQY6-F1
#
_cell.length_a   1.000
_cell.length_b   1.000
_cell.length_c   1.000
_cell.angle_alpha   90.00
_cell.angle_beta   90.00
_cell.angle_gamma   90.00
#
_symmetry.space_group_name_H-M   'P 1'
#
loop_
_entity.id
_entity.type
_entity.pdbx_description
1 polymer ?
#
loop_
_entity_poly.entity_id
_entity_poly.type
_entity_poly.pdbx_seq_one_letter_code
_entity_poly.pdbx_strand_id
1 'polypeptide(L)'
;MPLPTLFRINATIGPNRITDKSADGQLILSDVVILHLPPCDNGAKCRDYQKPEHRNQFSHPPLCPLANLTSACDRLDDPSHTFLFMHNTKCKDGGKCDNSDAMHILNFDHPPVCKYEGDCTNISESHLVAFRHLPNCSDGPGCRKKRRRDAEHLKLFRHCKSVCPHDNCCAYFHDKTHLDNTIHSFSSPCPLTPYICPKYIEFVRSSDAKGVSTEVEDHCLEYAHVCSYGRRCRITDENHLETSIHIIRQLCPKGSNCAKLTQEYHLESYTHPDIRDIRLLCNIPGYKCSERFNENHLKNYRHNKNHDHFYVAPSSNLNVSINFARNQSQLITSVNNYIDRMNWRKVAISPEIVNWVRALQPVHRCRGEIFESILVLGHVMSRRFMNLLRKQENVVRAVQQHSQVRSILLRHSTPTVKSGVCKLIEIVVEAEFVKENSDGTGSFDSDYQQKISKIEKRLKPPLNNREVQIIQEWSLKIAQASIILNRVPTGIGYDLDEKLGTDQHVFSILGPHLGHYYGEIVITFKQDIMFHPDANFSIHAGTVFC
;
A
#
# COMPACT_ATOMS: atom_id res chain seq x y z
N MET A 1 13.54 21.35 56.66
CA MET A 1 14.21 20.74 55.48
C MET A 1 15.20 21.73 54.93
N PRO A 2 16.43 21.32 54.60
CA PRO A 2 17.48 22.24 54.17
C PRO A 2 17.12 22.84 52.80
N LEU A 3 17.31 24.15 52.66
CA LEU A 3 17.20 24.88 51.39
C LEU A 3 18.12 24.22 50.35
N PRO A 4 17.73 24.11 49.07
CA PRO A 4 18.59 23.56 48.04
C PRO A 4 19.86 24.42 47.93
N THR A 5 21.01 23.79 48.15
CA THR A 5 22.35 24.30 47.89
C THR A 5 22.55 24.52 46.39
N LEU A 6 21.95 25.58 45.85
CA LEU A 6 22.08 25.96 44.43
C LEU A 6 22.38 27.45 44.25
N PHE A 7 22.99 28.09 45.25
CA PHE A 7 23.59 29.41 45.04
C PHE A 7 25.10 29.27 44.81
N ARG A 8 25.47 29.56 43.56
CA ARG A 8 26.77 30.04 43.09
C ARG A 8 27.78 28.97 42.71
N ILE A 9 27.79 28.64 41.42
CA ILE A 9 28.77 27.73 40.81
C ILE A 9 30.20 28.33 40.78
N ASN A 10 30.40 29.64 41.02
CA ASN A 10 31.71 30.29 40.85
C ASN A 10 32.07 31.36 41.93
N ALA A 11 31.57 31.26 43.17
CA ALA A 11 31.88 32.25 44.22
C ALA A 11 32.07 31.65 45.62
N THR A 12 32.97 32.23 46.41
CA THR A 12 33.14 31.96 47.85
C THR A 12 32.77 33.18 48.68
N ILE A 13 32.26 32.95 49.88
CA ILE A 13 32.03 34.02 50.86
C ILE A 13 33.39 34.38 51.46
N GLY A 14 33.82 35.63 51.30
CA GLY A 14 35.04 36.14 51.89
C GLY A 14 34.92 36.25 53.42
N PRO A 15 36.03 36.23 54.16
CA PRO A 15 36.02 36.22 55.64
C PRO A 15 35.57 37.55 56.27
N ASN A 16 35.44 38.62 55.47
CA ASN A 16 35.11 39.95 55.95
C ASN A 16 33.66 40.31 55.59
N ARG A 17 32.94 40.89 56.55
CA ARG A 17 31.65 41.55 56.31
C ARG A 17 31.89 43.05 56.18
N ILE A 18 31.25 43.66 55.19
CA ILE A 18 31.29 45.11 55.00
C ILE A 18 29.96 45.72 55.43
N THR A 19 30.02 46.87 56.09
CA THR A 19 28.85 47.71 56.36
C THR A 19 28.51 48.48 55.09
N ASP A 20 27.37 48.14 54.50
CA ASP A 20 26.82 48.75 53.30
C ASP A 20 25.61 49.63 53.67
N LYS A 21 25.17 50.53 52.78
CA LYS A 21 23.95 51.32 53.00
C LYS A 21 22.80 50.78 52.15
N SER A 22 21.67 50.46 52.79
CA SER A 22 20.44 50.15 52.09
C SER A 22 19.87 51.39 51.38
N ALA A 23 18.93 51.19 50.45
CA ALA A 23 18.33 52.27 49.66
C ALA A 23 17.59 53.34 50.49
N ASP A 24 17.22 53.03 51.73
CA ASP A 24 16.63 53.91 52.74
C ASP A 24 17.66 54.50 53.74
N GLY A 25 18.95 54.28 53.50
CA GLY A 25 20.06 54.94 54.20
C GLY A 25 20.52 54.28 55.50
N GLN A 26 19.96 53.12 55.87
CA GLN A 26 20.40 52.36 57.05
C GLN A 26 21.67 51.54 56.75
N LEU A 27 22.52 51.35 57.75
CA LEU A 27 23.72 50.54 57.63
C LEU A 27 23.37 49.06 57.82
N ILE A 28 23.61 48.23 56.80
CA ILE A 28 23.40 46.78 56.80
C ILE A 28 24.73 46.05 56.61
N LEU A 29 24.88 44.91 57.29
CA LEU A 29 26.06 44.04 57.14
C LEU A 29 25.88 43.14 55.92
N SER A 30 26.70 43.36 54.89
CA SER A 30 26.71 42.56 53.66
C SER A 30 27.92 41.61 53.66
N ASP A 31 27.68 40.34 53.34
CA ASP A 31 28.75 39.35 53.15
C ASP A 31 29.54 39.66 51.86
N VAL A 32 30.88 39.69 51.93
CA VAL A 32 31.72 39.92 50.75
C VAL A 32 31.72 38.67 49.87
N VAL A 33 31.39 38.84 48.60
CA VAL A 33 31.35 37.75 47.62
C VAL A 33 32.63 37.78 46.79
N ILE A 34 33.48 36.79 46.95
CA ILE A 34 34.68 36.62 46.12
C ILE A 34 34.28 35.83 44.88
N LEU A 35 34.27 36.50 43.73
CA LEU A 35 34.07 35.88 42.42
C LEU A 35 35.40 35.26 41.97
N HIS A 36 35.42 33.96 41.69
CA HIS A 36 36.64 33.26 41.25
C HIS A 36 37.00 33.53 39.79
N LEU A 37 36.06 34.09 39.03
CA LEU A 37 36.18 34.43 37.62
C LEU A 37 35.92 35.93 37.45
N PRO A 38 36.62 36.61 36.50
CA PRO A 38 36.33 38.00 36.19
C PRO A 38 34.85 38.19 35.83
N PRO A 39 34.21 39.30 36.24
CA PRO A 39 32.82 39.57 35.89
C PRO A 39 32.67 39.68 34.38
N CYS A 40 31.58 39.14 33.85
CA CYS A 40 31.24 39.30 32.45
C CYS A 40 30.92 40.77 32.16
N ASP A 41 31.54 41.36 31.14
CA ASP A 41 31.30 42.74 30.71
C ASP A 41 29.82 43.00 30.35
N ASN A 42 29.11 41.95 29.92
CA ASN A 42 27.69 42.03 29.57
C ASN A 42 26.75 41.79 30.77
N GLY A 43 27.28 41.41 31.94
CA GLY A 43 26.54 41.25 33.19
C GLY A 43 25.23 40.47 33.05
N ALA A 44 24.14 41.01 33.61
CA ALA A 44 22.80 40.41 33.55
C ALA A 44 22.20 40.37 32.13
N LYS A 45 22.80 41.06 31.16
CA LYS A 45 22.37 41.10 29.74
C LYS A 45 23.19 40.16 28.86
N CYS A 46 24.13 39.40 29.43
CA CYS A 46 24.93 38.46 28.66
C CYS A 46 24.03 37.42 27.97
N ARG A 47 24.21 37.22 26.66
CA ARG A 47 23.51 36.17 25.89
C ARG A 47 24.31 34.88 25.79
N ASP A 48 25.59 34.93 26.14
CA ASP A 48 26.53 33.82 26.03
C ASP A 48 26.72 33.06 27.36
N TYR A 49 26.05 33.44 28.44
CA TYR A 49 26.13 32.75 29.74
C TYR A 49 25.70 31.26 29.66
N GLN A 50 24.92 30.92 28.64
CA GLN A 50 24.46 29.55 28.36
C GLN A 50 25.54 28.68 27.69
N LYS A 51 26.63 29.27 27.17
CA LYS A 51 27.73 28.54 26.54
C LYS A 51 28.71 28.05 27.60
N PRO A 52 29.01 26.74 27.67
CA PRO A 52 29.95 26.19 28.64
C PRO A 52 31.33 26.86 28.60
N GLU A 53 31.83 27.22 27.41
CA GLU A 53 33.15 27.86 27.29
C GLU A 53 33.17 29.25 27.94
N HIS A 54 32.08 30.01 27.83
CA HIS A 54 31.97 31.36 28.39
C HIS A 54 31.70 31.32 29.90
N ARG A 55 30.81 30.45 30.36
CA ARG A 55 30.46 30.30 31.78
C ARG A 55 31.62 29.83 32.65
N ASN A 56 32.57 29.10 32.06
CA ASN A 56 33.77 28.64 32.75
C ASN A 56 34.87 29.71 32.82
N GLN A 57 34.73 30.83 32.10
CA GLN A 57 35.72 31.92 32.04
C GLN A 57 35.26 33.20 32.75
N PHE A 58 33.95 33.42 32.88
CA PHE A 58 33.38 34.66 33.43
C PHE A 58 32.31 34.40 34.49
N SER A 59 32.18 35.32 35.44
CA SER A 59 31.10 35.30 36.44
C SER A 59 29.90 36.16 36.01
N HIS A 60 28.70 35.70 36.33
CA HIS A 60 27.43 36.35 35.99
C HIS A 60 26.55 36.57 37.22
N PRO A 61 25.64 37.57 37.20
CA PRO A 61 24.63 37.75 38.23
C PRO A 61 23.70 36.52 38.37
N PRO A 62 23.07 36.30 39.53
CA PRO A 62 22.19 35.16 39.74
C PRO A 62 20.95 35.20 38.82
N LEU A 63 20.37 34.03 38.55
CA LEU A 63 19.07 33.94 37.87
C LEU A 63 17.97 34.53 38.76
N CYS A 64 17.00 35.19 38.12
CA CYS A 64 15.85 35.76 38.80
C CYS A 64 15.05 34.64 39.49
N PRO A 65 14.82 34.71 40.83
CA PRO A 65 14.07 33.68 41.53
C PRO A 65 12.60 33.60 41.09
N LEU A 66 12.05 34.68 40.52
CA LEU A 66 10.69 34.73 39.95
C LEU A 66 10.61 34.09 38.55
N ALA A 67 11.71 34.12 37.78
CA ALA A 67 11.79 33.46 36.47
C ALA A 67 11.79 31.91 36.60
N ASN A 68 12.25 31.37 37.73
CA ASN A 68 12.17 29.93 38.00
C ASN A 68 10.75 29.42 38.31
N LEU A 69 9.83 30.31 38.72
CA LEU A 69 8.48 29.94 39.15
C LEU A 69 7.41 30.30 38.11
N THR A 70 7.69 31.27 37.24
CA THR A 70 6.76 31.74 36.21
C THR A 70 7.52 32.17 34.96
N SER A 71 6.96 31.91 33.78
CA SER A 71 7.50 32.32 32.47
C SER A 71 7.44 33.83 32.21
N ALA A 72 7.17 34.65 33.22
CA ALA A 72 7.05 36.10 33.13
C ALA A 72 7.42 36.74 34.46
N CYS A 73 8.60 37.36 34.52
CA CYS A 73 8.96 38.28 35.61
C CYS A 73 8.22 39.61 35.38
N ASP A 74 7.46 40.06 36.36
CA ASP A 74 6.68 41.30 36.33
C ASP A 74 7.53 42.56 36.58
N ARG A 75 8.83 42.40 36.88
CA ARG A 75 9.80 43.47 37.12
C ARG A 75 10.85 43.63 36.02
N LEU A 76 10.53 43.20 34.80
CA LEU A 76 11.43 43.35 33.63
C LEU A 76 11.64 44.82 33.21
N ASP A 77 10.78 45.71 33.68
CA ASP A 77 10.84 47.15 33.49
C ASP A 77 11.66 47.88 34.56
N ASP A 78 12.00 47.22 35.68
CA ASP A 78 12.87 47.76 36.74
C ASP A 78 14.36 47.65 36.32
N PRO A 79 15.05 48.79 36.10
CA PRO A 79 16.45 48.80 35.70
C PRO A 79 17.39 48.20 36.76
N SER A 80 17.05 48.33 38.04
CA SER A 80 17.84 47.77 39.14
C SER A 80 17.66 46.25 39.23
N HIS A 81 16.44 45.76 39.03
CA HIS A 81 16.15 44.32 38.95
C HIS A 81 16.86 43.65 37.77
N THR A 82 16.74 44.23 36.58
CA THR A 82 17.38 43.72 35.35
C THR A 82 18.89 43.88 35.32
N PHE A 83 19.46 44.69 36.21
CA PHE A 83 20.90 44.77 36.44
C PHE A 83 21.41 43.69 37.39
N LEU A 84 20.62 43.34 38.42
CA LEU A 84 21.01 42.40 39.47
C LEU A 84 20.68 40.93 39.14
N PHE A 85 19.73 40.67 38.23
CA PHE A 85 19.26 39.32 37.94
C PHE A 85 19.20 39.00 36.45
N MET A 86 19.67 37.80 36.09
CA MET A 86 19.49 37.23 34.76
C MET A 86 18.10 36.62 34.57
N HIS A 87 17.58 36.70 33.36
CA HIS A 87 16.30 36.07 32.98
C HIS A 87 16.54 35.04 31.88
N ASN A 88 15.75 33.97 31.91
CA ASN A 88 15.81 32.93 30.90
C ASN A 88 15.39 33.47 29.54
N THR A 89 15.96 32.88 28.49
CA THR A 89 15.55 33.17 27.12
C THR A 89 14.41 32.24 26.72
N LYS A 90 13.50 32.70 25.86
CA LYS A 90 12.44 31.82 25.35
C LYS A 90 13.04 30.68 24.54
N CYS A 91 12.58 29.45 24.77
CA CYS A 91 12.94 28.31 23.95
C CYS A 91 12.51 28.55 22.50
N LYS A 92 13.41 28.30 21.53
CA LYS A 92 13.12 28.46 20.10
C LYS A 92 11.99 27.54 19.62
N ASP A 93 11.91 26.36 20.20
CA ASP A 93 10.91 25.34 19.84
C ASP A 93 9.58 25.52 20.60
N GLY A 94 9.51 26.48 21.53
CA GLY A 94 8.30 26.81 22.27
C GLY A 94 7.65 25.59 22.93
N GLY A 95 6.35 25.39 22.67
CA GLY A 95 5.58 24.25 23.17
C GLY A 95 5.92 22.90 22.54
N LYS A 96 6.65 22.89 21.41
CA LYS A 96 7.08 21.68 20.68
C LYS A 96 8.44 21.14 21.16
N CYS A 97 9.08 21.79 22.14
CA CYS A 97 10.37 21.36 22.65
C CYS A 97 10.30 19.96 23.29
N ASP A 98 11.09 19.03 22.78
CA ASP A 98 11.22 17.65 23.28
C ASP A 98 12.51 17.43 24.10
N ASN A 99 13.34 18.48 24.27
CA ASN A 99 14.58 18.39 25.02
C ASN A 99 14.31 18.24 26.53
N SER A 100 14.60 17.05 27.04
CA SER A 100 14.45 16.69 28.46
C SER A 100 15.70 16.94 29.30
N ASP A 101 16.76 17.52 28.72
CA ASP A 101 17.99 17.84 29.46
C ASP A 101 17.71 18.86 30.57
N ALA A 102 18.14 18.53 31.79
CA ALA A 102 17.93 19.37 32.97
C ALA A 102 18.56 20.75 32.81
N MET A 103 19.69 20.84 32.10
CA MET A 103 20.34 22.12 31.80
C MET A 103 19.54 22.96 30.79
N HIS A 104 18.90 22.33 29.80
CA HIS A 104 18.04 23.03 28.85
C HIS A 104 16.79 23.59 29.54
N ILE A 105 16.11 22.77 30.35
CA ILE A 105 14.91 23.17 31.08
C ILE A 105 15.20 24.30 32.07
N LEU A 106 16.39 24.33 32.67
CA LEU A 106 16.79 25.40 33.58
C LEU A 106 17.07 26.73 32.87
N ASN A 107 17.62 26.67 31.65
CA ASN A 107 18.16 27.84 30.94
C ASN A 107 17.16 28.50 29.97
N PHE A 108 16.04 27.82 29.64
CA PHE A 108 15.05 28.31 28.69
C PHE A 108 13.65 28.33 29.27
N ASP A 109 12.90 29.40 28.96
CA ASP A 109 11.49 29.51 29.29
C ASP A 109 10.64 28.80 28.24
N HIS A 110 9.79 27.89 28.71
CA HIS A 110 8.79 27.22 27.87
C HIS A 110 7.38 27.80 28.12
N PRO A 111 6.47 27.71 27.13
CA PRO A 111 5.08 28.11 27.30
C PRO A 111 4.33 27.25 28.34
N PRO A 112 3.17 27.73 28.84
CA PRO A 112 2.37 26.98 29.80
C PRO A 112 1.86 25.65 29.22
N VAL A 113 1.53 24.72 30.11
CA VAL A 113 0.87 23.45 29.72
C VAL A 113 -0.53 23.76 29.19
N CYS A 114 -0.95 23.04 28.15
CA CYS A 114 -2.28 23.17 27.58
C CYS A 114 -3.36 22.87 28.63
N LYS A 115 -4.37 23.73 28.76
CA LYS A 115 -5.50 23.54 29.70
C LYS A 115 -6.31 22.25 29.50
N TYR A 116 -6.20 21.62 28.33
CA TYR A 116 -6.87 20.36 27.99
C TYR A 116 -5.95 19.15 28.15
N GLU A 117 -4.68 19.36 28.53
CA GLU A 117 -3.67 18.33 28.82
C GLU A 117 -3.70 17.15 27.82
N GLY A 118 -3.93 15.92 28.29
CA GLY A 118 -3.99 14.70 27.49
C GLY A 118 -5.22 14.57 26.58
N ASP A 119 -6.25 15.39 26.79
CA ASP A 119 -7.47 15.42 25.99
C ASP A 119 -7.45 16.50 24.89
N CYS A 120 -6.36 17.26 24.78
CA CYS A 120 -6.23 18.24 23.73
C CYS A 120 -6.21 17.58 22.34
N THR A 121 -7.21 17.92 21.52
CA THR A 121 -7.30 17.51 20.11
C THR A 121 -6.84 18.61 19.15
N ASN A 122 -6.46 19.78 19.66
CA ASN A 122 -6.01 20.89 18.82
C ASN A 122 -4.56 20.66 18.37
N ILE A 123 -4.41 20.51 17.07
CA ILE A 123 -3.16 20.21 16.38
C ILE A 123 -2.69 21.38 15.49
N SER A 124 -3.32 22.55 15.59
CA SER A 124 -2.89 23.72 14.83
C SER A 124 -1.47 24.13 15.22
N GLU A 125 -0.68 24.57 14.24
CA GLU A 125 0.71 24.96 14.48
C GLU A 125 0.82 26.08 15.51
N SER A 126 -0.06 27.08 15.41
CA SER A 126 -0.18 28.16 16.40
C SER A 126 -0.44 27.66 17.82
N HIS A 127 -1.26 26.62 17.99
CA HIS A 127 -1.58 26.05 19.29
C HIS A 127 -0.41 25.22 19.85
N LEU A 128 0.21 24.39 19.02
CA LEU A 128 1.35 23.53 19.42
C LEU A 128 2.60 24.35 19.77
N VAL A 129 2.78 25.54 19.19
CA VAL A 129 3.86 26.46 19.57
C VAL A 129 3.54 27.20 20.87
N ALA A 130 2.27 27.57 21.09
CA ALA A 130 1.85 28.38 22.23
C ALA A 130 1.69 27.60 23.55
N PHE A 131 1.55 26.27 23.50
CA PHE A 131 1.31 25.44 24.69
C PHE A 131 2.12 24.15 24.65
N ARG A 132 2.54 23.69 25.83
CA ARG A 132 3.14 22.35 25.99
C ARG A 132 2.07 21.27 26.08
N HIS A 133 2.36 20.10 25.51
CA HIS A 133 1.47 18.94 25.54
C HIS A 133 2.21 17.67 25.95
N LEU A 134 1.45 16.67 26.40
CA LEU A 134 1.95 15.31 26.55
C LEU A 134 2.32 14.71 25.18
N PRO A 135 3.25 13.75 25.12
CA PRO A 135 3.55 13.00 23.90
C PRO A 135 2.30 12.37 23.28
N ASN A 136 2.27 12.26 21.95
CA ASN A 136 1.22 11.51 21.25
C ASN A 136 1.36 10.02 21.52
N CYS A 137 0.25 9.36 21.85
CA CYS A 137 0.18 7.92 21.86
C CYS A 137 0.39 7.35 20.45
N SER A 138 1.25 6.35 20.31
CA SER A 138 1.49 5.65 19.04
C SER A 138 0.24 5.02 18.43
N ASP A 139 -0.71 4.61 19.27
CA ASP A 139 -1.98 3.99 18.86
C ASP A 139 -3.08 5.03 18.53
N GLY A 140 -2.76 6.33 18.65
CA GLY A 140 -3.64 7.44 18.31
C GLY A 140 -5.02 7.40 19.00
N PRO A 141 -6.08 7.91 18.34
CA PRO A 141 -7.45 7.89 18.87
C PRO A 141 -8.00 6.48 19.15
N GLY A 142 -7.49 5.47 18.43
CA GLY A 142 -7.89 4.07 18.57
C GLY A 142 -7.34 3.34 19.80
N CYS A 143 -6.47 3.99 20.60
CA CYS A 143 -5.75 3.34 21.70
C CYS A 143 -6.66 2.57 22.68
N ARG A 144 -6.34 1.28 22.86
CA ARG A 144 -7.08 0.38 23.77
C ARG A 144 -6.98 0.82 25.23
N LYS A 145 -5.84 1.37 25.65
CA LYS A 145 -5.64 1.86 27.04
C LYS A 145 -6.50 3.09 27.34
N LYS A 146 -6.65 4.00 26.39
CA LYS A 146 -7.64 5.09 26.47
C LYS A 146 -9.06 4.56 26.59
N ARG A 147 -9.46 3.61 25.73
CA ARG A 147 -10.81 3.02 25.76
C ARG A 147 -11.12 2.32 27.08
N ARG A 148 -10.11 1.74 27.74
CA ARG A 148 -10.20 1.12 29.06
C ARG A 148 -10.05 2.09 30.23
N ARG A 149 -9.87 3.39 29.96
CA ARG A 149 -9.66 4.45 30.95
C ARG A 149 -8.50 4.14 31.92
N ASP A 150 -7.38 3.66 31.39
CA ASP A 150 -6.16 3.46 32.16
C ASP A 150 -5.60 4.81 32.64
N ALA A 151 -5.67 5.07 33.94
CA ALA A 151 -5.33 6.34 34.54
C ALA A 151 -3.84 6.69 34.42
N GLU A 152 -2.94 5.70 34.48
CA GLU A 152 -1.50 5.94 34.37
C GLU A 152 -1.11 6.23 32.92
N HIS A 153 -1.74 5.55 31.96
CA HIS A 153 -1.54 5.85 30.54
C HIS A 153 -2.04 7.24 30.14
N LEU A 154 -3.19 7.66 30.68
CA LEU A 154 -3.79 8.97 30.36
C LEU A 154 -3.01 10.17 30.94
N LYS A 155 -2.23 9.96 32.01
CA LYS A 155 -1.30 10.98 32.54
C LYS A 155 -0.07 11.21 31.67
N LEU A 156 0.30 10.22 30.84
CA LEU A 156 1.56 10.22 30.10
C LEU A 156 1.38 10.52 28.62
N PHE A 157 0.19 10.32 28.04
CA PHE A 157 -0.02 10.43 26.60
C PHE A 157 -1.32 11.12 26.25
N ARG A 158 -1.28 11.90 25.16
CA ARG A 158 -2.48 12.40 24.48
C ARG A 158 -2.85 11.52 23.28
N HIS A 159 -4.14 11.48 22.93
CA HIS A 159 -4.68 10.60 21.89
C HIS A 159 -5.44 11.39 20.81
N CYS A 160 -4.76 12.36 20.21
CA CYS A 160 -5.22 13.04 19.02
C CYS A 160 -4.75 12.31 17.75
N LYS A 161 -5.33 12.65 16.60
CA LYS A 161 -4.80 12.19 15.31
C LYS A 161 -3.39 12.77 15.12
N SER A 162 -2.47 11.98 14.59
CA SER A 162 -1.14 12.47 14.23
C SER A 162 -1.15 13.09 12.83
N VAL A 163 -0.32 14.10 12.59
CA VAL A 163 -0.12 14.59 11.21
C VAL A 163 0.54 13.47 10.40
N CYS A 164 0.00 13.16 9.22
CA CYS A 164 0.62 12.17 8.34
C CYS A 164 2.00 12.71 7.88
N PRO A 165 3.10 11.97 8.03
CA PRO A 165 4.42 12.43 7.60
C PRO A 165 4.53 12.63 6.09
N HIS A 166 3.59 12.06 5.32
CA HIS A 166 3.52 12.18 3.88
C HIS A 166 2.45 13.15 3.41
N ASP A 167 1.55 13.59 4.29
CA ASP A 167 0.46 14.52 4.01
C ASP A 167 -0.17 14.32 2.61
N ASN A 168 -0.15 15.33 1.73
CA ASN A 168 -0.70 15.26 0.38
C ASN A 168 -0.02 14.24 -0.54
N CYS A 169 1.08 13.63 -0.12
CA CYS A 169 1.78 12.56 -0.83
C CYS A 169 1.57 11.18 -0.20
N CYS A 170 0.60 11.06 0.73
CA CYS A 170 0.29 9.81 1.41
C CYS A 170 -0.11 8.71 0.42
N ALA A 171 0.63 7.59 0.42
CA ALA A 171 0.31 6.40 -0.37
C ALA A 171 -0.79 5.53 0.26
N TYR A 172 -1.10 5.73 1.55
CA TYR A 172 -2.10 4.97 2.32
C TYR A 172 -3.48 5.65 2.35
N PHE A 173 -3.77 6.51 1.37
CA PHE A 173 -5.02 7.25 1.28
C PHE A 173 -6.28 6.37 1.09
N HIS A 174 -6.13 5.08 0.80
CA HIS A 174 -7.23 4.11 0.79
C HIS A 174 -7.39 3.32 2.10
N ASP A 175 -6.41 3.38 3.01
CA ASP A 175 -6.52 2.73 4.31
C ASP A 175 -7.36 3.62 5.23
N LYS A 176 -8.61 3.20 5.45
CA LYS A 176 -9.55 3.90 6.34
C LYS A 176 -9.00 4.03 7.76
N THR A 177 -8.27 3.02 8.24
CA THR A 177 -7.65 3.07 9.58
C THR A 177 -6.57 4.14 9.63
N HIS A 178 -5.78 4.29 8.57
CA HIS A 178 -4.78 5.35 8.45
C HIS A 178 -5.44 6.74 8.44
N LEU A 179 -6.47 6.95 7.62
CA LEU A 179 -7.21 8.23 7.55
C LEU A 179 -7.94 8.59 8.86
N ASP A 180 -8.46 7.59 9.57
CA ASP A 180 -9.13 7.80 10.85
C ASP A 180 -8.14 8.20 11.95
N ASN A 181 -6.88 7.75 11.87
CA ASN A 181 -5.86 8.00 12.89
C ASN A 181 -4.88 9.13 12.54
N THR A 182 -4.86 9.59 11.29
CA THR A 182 -3.94 10.64 10.83
C THR A 182 -4.65 11.81 10.16
N ILE A 183 -3.97 12.95 10.11
CA ILE A 183 -4.44 14.20 9.53
C ILE A 183 -3.70 14.42 8.22
N HIS A 184 -4.46 14.81 7.20
CA HIS A 184 -3.97 15.19 5.88
C HIS A 184 -4.58 16.55 5.53
N SER A 185 -3.89 17.31 4.67
CA SER A 185 -4.38 18.58 4.12
C SER A 185 -5.47 18.36 3.08
N PHE A 186 -5.53 17.19 2.45
CA PHE A 186 -6.59 16.85 1.52
C PHE A 186 -7.91 16.43 2.19
N SER A 187 -9.02 16.71 1.52
CA SER A 187 -10.37 16.21 1.81
C SER A 187 -10.47 14.70 1.70
N SER A 188 -11.58 14.11 2.15
CA SER A 188 -11.76 12.64 2.09
C SER A 188 -11.51 12.11 0.67
N PRO A 189 -10.64 11.11 0.47
CA PRO A 189 -10.37 10.58 -0.86
C PRO A 189 -11.62 9.99 -1.50
N CYS A 190 -11.81 10.24 -2.79
CA CYS A 190 -12.87 9.61 -3.57
C CYS A 190 -12.65 8.08 -3.59
N PRO A 191 -13.67 7.25 -3.28
CA PRO A 191 -13.54 5.79 -3.28
C PRO A 191 -13.10 5.19 -4.62
N LEU A 192 -13.30 5.91 -5.73
CA LEU A 192 -13.00 5.48 -7.10
C LEU A 192 -11.70 6.09 -7.66
N THR A 193 -11.02 6.95 -6.91
CA THR A 193 -9.67 7.43 -7.25
C THR A 193 -8.68 6.25 -7.14
N PRO A 194 -7.56 6.19 -7.90
CA PRO A 194 -7.10 7.14 -8.92
C PRO A 194 -7.69 6.91 -10.33
N TYR A 195 -8.46 5.85 -10.56
CA TYR A 195 -8.62 5.32 -11.92
C TYR A 195 -10.05 5.22 -12.46
N ILE A 196 -11.06 5.20 -11.60
CA ILE A 196 -12.40 4.72 -11.96
C ILE A 196 -13.49 5.75 -11.64
N CYS A 197 -13.12 6.95 -11.19
CA CYS A 197 -14.07 8.02 -10.92
C CYS A 197 -14.53 8.69 -12.24
N PRO A 198 -15.78 8.49 -12.71
CA PRO A 198 -16.23 9.04 -13.99
C PRO A 198 -16.30 10.56 -13.96
N LYS A 199 -16.76 11.13 -12.82
CA LYS A 199 -16.85 12.59 -12.61
C LYS A 199 -15.50 13.27 -12.70
N TYR A 200 -14.48 12.71 -12.04
CA TYR A 200 -13.12 13.25 -12.12
C TYR A 200 -12.49 13.08 -13.50
N ILE A 201 -12.78 11.98 -14.21
CA ILE A 201 -12.34 11.80 -15.60
C ILE A 201 -12.96 12.88 -16.50
N GLU A 202 -14.23 13.21 -16.31
CA GLU A 202 -14.91 14.30 -17.01
C GLU A 202 -14.28 15.65 -16.68
N PHE A 203 -14.07 15.93 -15.39
CA PHE A 203 -13.42 17.14 -14.89
C PHE A 203 -12.01 17.36 -15.49
N VAL A 204 -11.18 16.32 -15.54
CA VAL A 204 -9.82 16.40 -16.10
C VAL A 204 -9.81 16.49 -17.63
N ARG A 205 -10.89 16.09 -18.31
CA ARG A 205 -11.04 16.18 -19.77
C ARG A 205 -11.57 17.53 -20.23
N SER A 206 -12.35 18.23 -19.41
CA SER A 206 -12.73 19.60 -19.69
C SER A 206 -11.52 20.52 -19.50
N SER A 207 -10.83 20.82 -20.59
CA SER A 207 -9.54 21.52 -20.63
C SER A 207 -9.50 22.87 -19.90
N ASP A 208 -10.66 23.47 -19.55
CA ASP A 208 -10.76 24.85 -19.06
C ASP A 208 -11.87 25.09 -18.01
N ALA A 209 -12.31 24.09 -17.23
CA ALA A 209 -13.33 24.21 -16.16
C ALA A 209 -14.71 24.83 -16.56
N LYS A 210 -14.85 25.36 -17.78
CA LYS A 210 -16.06 25.95 -18.34
C LYS A 210 -16.79 24.88 -19.14
N GLY A 211 -17.74 24.23 -18.49
CA GLY A 211 -18.66 23.30 -19.16
C GLY A 211 -18.86 21.96 -18.48
N VAL A 212 -18.28 21.73 -17.30
CA VAL A 212 -18.69 20.60 -16.44
C VAL A 212 -19.98 20.93 -15.72
N SER A 213 -20.81 19.91 -15.50
CA SER A 213 -22.02 20.06 -14.69
C SER A 213 -21.65 20.42 -13.25
N THR A 214 -22.55 21.13 -12.55
CA THR A 214 -22.38 21.47 -11.12
C THR A 214 -22.17 20.20 -10.29
N GLU A 215 -22.81 19.09 -10.65
CA GLU A 215 -22.66 17.80 -9.96
C GLU A 215 -21.24 17.20 -10.05
N VAL A 216 -20.50 17.50 -11.13
CA VAL A 216 -19.11 17.06 -11.31
C VAL A 216 -18.16 17.97 -10.54
N GLU A 217 -18.40 19.27 -10.56
CA GLU A 217 -17.63 20.26 -9.81
C GLU A 217 -17.78 20.03 -8.30
N ASP A 218 -19.01 19.90 -7.79
CA ASP A 218 -19.30 19.63 -6.39
C ASP A 218 -18.58 18.36 -5.91
N HIS A 219 -18.61 17.28 -6.71
CA HIS A 219 -17.91 16.03 -6.39
C HIS A 219 -16.38 16.21 -6.29
N CYS A 220 -15.79 17.01 -7.19
CA CYS A 220 -14.35 17.23 -7.21
C CYS A 220 -13.87 18.22 -6.14
N LEU A 221 -14.78 19.06 -5.61
CA LEU A 221 -14.53 19.90 -4.44
C LEU A 221 -14.75 19.14 -3.12
N GLU A 222 -15.73 18.24 -3.06
CA GLU A 222 -16.04 17.44 -1.87
C GLU A 222 -14.98 16.35 -1.62
N TYR A 223 -14.53 15.67 -2.68
CA TYR A 223 -13.61 14.54 -2.57
C TYR A 223 -12.24 14.81 -3.18
N ALA A 224 -11.20 14.40 -2.46
CA ALA A 224 -9.85 14.44 -2.99
C ALA A 224 -9.60 13.34 -4.04
N HIS A 225 -8.88 13.69 -5.11
CA HIS A 225 -8.52 12.78 -6.18
C HIS A 225 -7.01 12.73 -6.39
N VAL A 226 -6.50 11.66 -7.01
CA VAL A 226 -5.06 11.60 -7.28
C VAL A 226 -4.73 12.55 -8.44
N CYS A 227 -3.77 13.43 -8.21
CA CYS A 227 -3.28 14.36 -9.20
C CYS A 227 -2.68 13.60 -10.39
N SER A 228 -3.07 13.99 -11.60
CA SER A 228 -2.55 13.40 -12.84
C SER A 228 -1.03 13.51 -13.00
N TYR A 229 -0.40 14.50 -12.36
CA TYR A 229 1.01 14.82 -12.53
C TYR A 229 1.88 14.39 -11.33
N GLY A 230 1.29 13.85 -10.26
CA GLY A 230 2.03 13.32 -9.11
C GLY A 230 3.13 14.27 -8.63
N ARG A 231 4.38 13.79 -8.59
CA ARG A 231 5.56 14.58 -8.15
C ARG A 231 5.82 15.82 -9.02
N ARG A 232 5.36 15.84 -10.27
CA ARG A 232 5.59 16.93 -11.23
C ARG A 232 4.49 17.99 -11.24
N CYS A 233 3.47 17.85 -10.40
CA CYS A 233 2.48 18.90 -10.28
C CYS A 233 3.14 20.22 -9.86
N ARG A 234 2.76 21.31 -10.54
CA ARG A 234 3.24 22.68 -10.24
C ARG A 234 2.14 23.59 -9.70
N ILE A 235 0.94 23.03 -9.53
CA ILE A 235 -0.22 23.75 -9.03
C ILE A 235 -0.07 23.82 -7.50
N THR A 236 -0.12 25.04 -6.96
CA THR A 236 0.14 25.30 -5.54
C THR A 236 -0.99 26.10 -4.89
N ASP A 237 -2.13 26.29 -5.56
CA ASP A 237 -3.27 26.92 -4.91
C ASP A 237 -3.85 26.02 -3.81
N GLU A 238 -4.42 26.63 -2.79
CA GLU A 238 -4.96 25.94 -1.62
C GLU A 238 -6.05 24.94 -2.00
N ASN A 239 -6.92 25.31 -2.95
CA ASN A 239 -8.00 24.43 -3.40
C ASN A 239 -7.46 23.14 -4.05
N HIS A 240 -6.42 23.24 -4.88
CA HIS A 240 -5.75 22.07 -5.44
C HIS A 240 -5.09 21.21 -4.35
N LEU A 241 -4.47 21.83 -3.33
CA LEU A 241 -3.88 21.10 -2.21
C LEU A 241 -4.93 20.37 -1.36
N GLU A 242 -6.12 20.92 -1.21
CA GLU A 242 -7.24 20.29 -0.49
C GLU A 242 -7.93 19.19 -1.31
N THR A 243 -7.95 19.32 -2.64
CA THR A 243 -8.67 18.38 -3.52
C THR A 243 -7.76 17.37 -4.23
N SER A 244 -6.43 17.45 -4.06
CA SER A 244 -5.48 16.59 -4.79
C SER A 244 -4.47 15.84 -3.92
N ILE A 245 -4.33 14.55 -4.23
CA ILE A 245 -3.35 13.62 -3.66
C ILE A 245 -2.22 13.42 -4.67
N HIS A 246 -0.98 13.70 -4.30
CA HIS A 246 0.20 13.64 -5.16
C HIS A 246 0.97 12.34 -4.94
N ILE A 247 0.63 11.29 -5.69
CA ILE A 247 1.37 10.04 -5.61
C ILE A 247 2.73 10.19 -6.28
N ILE A 248 3.76 10.05 -5.46
CA ILE A 248 5.15 10.23 -5.87
C ILE A 248 5.70 8.91 -6.44
N ARG A 249 5.91 8.87 -7.76
CA ARG A 249 6.66 7.79 -8.42
C ARG A 249 8.14 8.12 -8.54
N GLN A 250 8.95 7.10 -8.86
CA GLN A 250 10.37 7.28 -9.12
C GLN A 250 10.58 8.02 -10.44
N LEU A 251 11.52 8.96 -10.49
CA LEU A 251 11.90 9.58 -11.77
C LEU A 251 12.56 8.55 -12.67
N CYS A 252 12.17 8.50 -13.95
CA CYS A 252 12.86 7.64 -14.90
C CYS A 252 14.33 8.10 -15.05
N PRO A 253 15.34 7.22 -14.87
CA PRO A 253 16.74 7.59 -15.01
C PRO A 253 17.13 8.11 -16.40
N LYS A 254 16.32 7.78 -17.42
CA LYS A 254 16.52 8.22 -18.81
C LYS A 254 15.68 9.46 -19.18
N GLY A 255 14.84 9.96 -18.28
CA GLY A 255 14.06 11.18 -18.47
C GLY A 255 13.29 11.21 -19.79
N SER A 256 13.48 12.29 -20.57
CA SER A 256 12.88 12.47 -21.90
C SER A 256 13.47 11.54 -22.98
N ASN A 257 14.67 10.99 -22.78
CA ASN A 257 15.36 10.13 -23.74
C ASN A 257 15.07 8.63 -23.50
N CYS A 258 13.99 8.31 -22.79
CA CYS A 258 13.67 6.93 -22.48
C CYS A 258 13.11 6.20 -23.70
N ALA A 259 13.71 5.08 -24.09
CA ALA A 259 13.19 4.24 -25.18
C ALA A 259 11.98 3.38 -24.77
N LYS A 260 11.56 3.40 -23.50
CA LYS A 260 10.51 2.54 -22.94
C LYS A 260 9.16 3.25 -22.76
N LEU A 261 8.93 4.37 -23.47
CA LEU A 261 7.67 5.12 -23.37
C LEU A 261 6.45 4.34 -23.85
N THR A 262 6.63 3.34 -24.72
CA THR A 262 5.54 2.46 -25.18
C THR A 262 5.23 1.32 -24.22
N GLN A 263 6.00 1.16 -23.14
CA GLN A 263 5.83 0.07 -22.18
C GLN A 263 4.94 0.55 -21.02
N GLU A 264 3.68 0.12 -20.99
CA GLU A 264 2.70 0.54 -19.98
C GLU A 264 3.20 0.32 -18.54
N TYR A 265 3.83 -0.83 -18.24
CA TYR A 265 4.42 -1.11 -16.93
C TYR A 265 5.52 -0.12 -16.53
N HIS A 266 6.33 0.33 -17.49
CA HIS A 266 7.37 1.32 -17.24
C HIS A 266 6.74 2.66 -16.87
N LEU A 267 5.75 3.11 -17.64
CA LEU A 267 5.02 4.34 -17.39
C LEU A 267 4.16 4.29 -16.11
N GLU A 268 3.74 3.11 -15.65
CA GLU A 268 3.08 2.91 -14.35
C GLU A 268 4.05 2.99 -13.16
N SER A 269 5.34 2.75 -13.39
CA SER A 269 6.36 2.70 -12.33
C SER A 269 7.19 3.99 -12.22
N TYR A 270 7.35 4.71 -13.33
CA TYR A 270 8.23 5.87 -13.41
C TYR A 270 7.54 7.14 -13.90
N THR A 271 7.94 8.27 -13.32
CA THR A 271 7.55 9.62 -13.75
C THR A 271 8.45 10.08 -14.90
N HIS A 272 7.82 10.67 -15.92
CA HIS A 272 8.48 11.28 -17.08
C HIS A 272 8.11 12.76 -17.24
N PRO A 273 8.90 13.56 -17.99
CA PRO A 273 8.68 14.98 -18.00
C PRO A 273 7.35 15.48 -18.57
N ASP A 274 6.86 14.85 -19.63
CA ASP A 274 5.70 15.31 -20.38
C ASP A 274 4.60 14.24 -20.45
N ILE A 275 4.59 13.31 -19.50
CA ILE A 275 3.63 12.21 -19.41
C ILE A 275 2.96 12.29 -18.04
N ARG A 276 1.64 12.19 -18.02
CA ARG A 276 0.88 12.12 -16.75
C ARG A 276 1.30 10.86 -15.99
N ASP A 277 1.51 10.98 -14.68
CA ASP A 277 1.71 9.83 -13.81
C ASP A 277 0.40 9.01 -13.76
N ILE A 278 -0.74 9.66 -13.56
CA ILE A 278 -2.06 9.03 -13.66
C ILE A 278 -2.66 9.36 -15.03
N ARG A 279 -2.52 8.44 -15.98
CA ARG A 279 -3.09 8.56 -17.33
C ARG A 279 -4.55 8.11 -17.35
N LEU A 280 -5.35 8.79 -18.17
CA LEU A 280 -6.75 8.47 -18.38
C LEU A 280 -6.89 7.14 -19.10
N LEU A 281 -7.97 6.41 -18.85
CA LEU A 281 -8.23 5.20 -19.61
C LEU A 281 -8.59 5.54 -21.07
N CYS A 282 -7.94 4.88 -22.03
CA CYS A 282 -8.30 4.98 -23.44
C CYS A 282 -9.71 4.41 -23.66
N ASN A 283 -10.56 5.14 -24.36
CA ASN A 283 -11.93 4.69 -24.69
C ASN A 283 -11.93 3.51 -25.68
N ILE A 284 -10.84 3.31 -26.41
CA ILE A 284 -10.65 2.20 -27.34
C ILE A 284 -9.87 1.09 -26.61
N PRO A 285 -10.35 -0.17 -26.59
CA PRO A 285 -9.57 -1.29 -26.09
C PRO A 285 -8.21 -1.30 -26.77
N GLY A 286 -7.11 -1.37 -26.02
CA GLY A 286 -5.79 -1.00 -26.56
C GLY A 286 -5.32 -1.80 -27.78
N TYR A 287 -5.92 -2.95 -28.08
CA TYR A 287 -5.53 -3.82 -29.19
C TYR A 287 -6.19 -3.37 -30.47
N LYS A 288 -7.23 -2.55 -30.33
CA LYS A 288 -7.93 -1.83 -31.40
C LYS A 288 -7.49 -0.37 -31.51
N CYS A 289 -6.74 0.15 -30.55
CA CYS A 289 -6.26 1.54 -30.61
C CYS A 289 -5.06 1.63 -31.55
N SER A 290 -5.23 2.28 -32.70
CA SER A 290 -4.15 2.57 -33.67
C SER A 290 -3.08 3.47 -33.07
N GLU A 291 -3.47 4.37 -32.17
CA GLU A 291 -2.61 5.35 -31.50
C GLU A 291 -1.84 4.78 -30.30
N ARG A 292 -1.92 3.48 -30.04
CA ARG A 292 -1.31 2.88 -28.82
C ARG A 292 0.20 3.02 -28.71
N PHE A 293 0.88 3.26 -29.81
CA PHE A 293 2.33 3.52 -29.87
C PHE A 293 2.66 4.98 -30.16
N ASN A 294 1.65 5.84 -30.33
CA ASN A 294 1.84 7.26 -30.55
C ASN A 294 2.22 7.92 -29.22
N GLU A 295 3.38 8.58 -29.18
CA GLU A 295 3.87 9.23 -27.96
C GLU A 295 2.90 10.29 -27.43
N ASN A 296 2.29 11.09 -28.31
CA ASN A 296 1.36 12.14 -27.89
C ASN A 296 0.09 11.57 -27.24
N HIS A 297 -0.37 10.43 -27.74
CA HIS A 297 -1.49 9.70 -27.14
C HIS A 297 -1.11 9.11 -25.78
N LEU A 298 0.09 8.52 -25.68
CA LEU A 298 0.63 7.93 -24.45
C LEU A 298 0.85 8.95 -23.33
N LYS A 299 1.02 10.25 -23.63
CA LYS A 299 1.10 11.32 -22.63
C LYS A 299 -0.14 11.39 -21.73
N ASN A 300 -1.31 11.13 -22.31
CA ASN A 300 -2.60 11.36 -21.66
C ASN A 300 -3.36 10.07 -21.39
N TYR A 301 -3.18 9.05 -22.22
CA TYR A 301 -3.96 7.83 -22.17
C TYR A 301 -3.10 6.62 -21.82
N ARG A 302 -3.65 5.78 -20.95
CA ARG A 302 -3.22 4.39 -20.76
C ARG A 302 -4.21 3.49 -21.45
N HIS A 303 -3.70 2.41 -22.01
CA HIS A 303 -4.57 1.39 -22.55
C HIS A 303 -4.92 0.41 -21.45
N ASN A 304 -6.21 0.05 -21.36
CA ASN A 304 -6.55 -1.18 -20.66
C ASN A 304 -5.74 -2.29 -21.32
N LYS A 305 -5.03 -3.04 -20.48
CA LYS A 305 -4.09 -4.08 -20.92
C LYS A 305 -4.78 -4.91 -21.99
N ASN A 306 -4.20 -4.85 -23.19
CA ASN A 306 -4.55 -5.77 -24.26
C ASN A 306 -4.37 -7.18 -23.75
N HIS A 307 -5.07 -8.10 -24.39
CA HIS A 307 -5.15 -9.53 -24.08
C HIS A 307 -3.82 -10.31 -23.99
N ASP A 308 -2.69 -9.66 -23.71
CA ASP A 308 -1.32 -10.17 -23.68
C ASP A 308 -0.62 -10.08 -22.31
N HIS A 309 -1.34 -9.91 -21.21
CA HIS A 309 -0.77 -10.21 -19.89
C HIS A 309 -1.67 -11.17 -19.11
N PHE A 310 -1.08 -12.30 -18.76
CA PHE A 310 -1.48 -13.34 -17.81
C PHE A 310 -1.91 -12.86 -16.39
N TYR A 311 -2.47 -11.67 -16.19
CA TYR A 311 -2.66 -11.12 -14.84
C TYR A 311 -3.92 -10.24 -14.74
N VAL A 312 -5.08 -10.91 -14.72
CA VAL A 312 -6.09 -11.00 -13.64
C VAL A 312 -7.21 -11.84 -14.26
N ALA A 313 -7.50 -13.02 -13.69
CA ALA A 313 -8.61 -13.84 -14.19
C ALA A 313 -9.91 -13.00 -14.14
N PRO A 314 -10.79 -13.07 -15.16
CA PRO A 314 -12.09 -12.42 -15.04
C PRO A 314 -12.85 -13.00 -13.85
N SER A 315 -13.33 -12.13 -12.95
CA SER A 315 -14.20 -12.54 -11.85
C SER A 315 -15.44 -13.20 -12.44
N SER A 316 -15.58 -14.49 -12.21
CA SER A 316 -16.71 -15.29 -12.67
C SER A 316 -17.84 -15.29 -11.65
N ASN A 317 -17.62 -14.66 -10.47
CA ASN A 317 -18.59 -14.57 -9.38
C ASN A 317 -19.13 -15.95 -8.99
N LEU A 318 -18.30 -16.99 -9.10
CA LEU A 318 -18.72 -18.38 -8.83
C LEU A 318 -19.19 -18.54 -7.39
N ASN A 319 -18.73 -17.66 -6.50
CA ASN A 319 -19.07 -17.68 -5.09
C ASN A 319 -20.13 -16.64 -4.68
N VAL A 320 -20.82 -15.96 -5.62
CA VAL A 320 -21.77 -14.87 -5.29
C VAL A 320 -22.89 -15.30 -4.35
N SER A 321 -23.26 -16.57 -4.38
CA SER A 321 -24.28 -17.17 -3.51
C SER A 321 -23.76 -17.53 -2.11
N ILE A 322 -22.45 -17.44 -1.87
CA ILE A 322 -21.81 -17.88 -0.62
C ILE A 322 -21.39 -16.67 0.21
N ASN A 323 -21.98 -16.52 1.39
CA ASN A 323 -21.60 -15.46 2.32
C ASN A 323 -20.42 -15.89 3.20
N PHE A 324 -19.20 -15.76 2.67
CA PHE A 324 -17.98 -16.18 3.38
C PHE A 324 -17.74 -15.46 4.70
N ALA A 325 -18.06 -14.16 4.79
CA ALA A 325 -17.91 -13.39 6.03
C ALA A 325 -18.82 -13.96 7.13
N ARG A 326 -20.06 -14.32 6.77
CA ARG A 326 -20.99 -14.99 7.69
C ARG A 326 -20.47 -16.37 8.09
N ASN A 327 -20.04 -17.18 7.13
CA ASN A 327 -19.52 -18.53 7.42
C ASN A 327 -18.29 -18.49 8.33
N GLN A 328 -17.35 -17.58 8.05
CA GLN A 328 -16.17 -17.35 8.87
C GLN A 328 -16.55 -16.90 10.29
N SER A 329 -17.47 -15.94 10.41
CA SER A 329 -17.96 -15.48 11.71
C SER A 329 -18.60 -16.63 12.51
N GLN A 330 -19.46 -17.42 11.88
CA GLN A 330 -20.11 -18.58 12.51
C GLN A 330 -19.11 -19.65 12.95
N LEU A 331 -18.07 -19.90 12.15
CA LEU A 331 -17.01 -20.83 12.49
C LEU A 331 -16.20 -20.33 13.69
N ILE A 332 -15.76 -19.07 13.67
CA ILE A 332 -15.04 -18.43 14.78
C ILE A 332 -15.87 -18.51 16.06
N THR A 333 -17.16 -18.21 15.99
CA THR A 333 -18.07 -18.34 17.14
C THR A 333 -18.15 -19.78 17.64
N SER A 334 -18.31 -20.76 16.74
CA SER A 334 -18.38 -22.17 17.10
C SER A 334 -17.09 -22.67 17.77
N VAL A 335 -15.93 -22.30 17.22
CA VAL A 335 -14.62 -22.64 17.79
C VAL A 335 -14.43 -22.00 19.16
N ASN A 336 -14.77 -20.72 19.31
CA ASN A 336 -14.69 -20.04 20.61
C ASN A 336 -15.62 -20.69 21.64
N ASN A 337 -16.86 -21.00 21.27
CA ASN A 337 -17.80 -21.69 22.15
C ASN A 337 -17.27 -23.06 22.59
N TYR A 338 -16.61 -23.80 21.69
CA TYR A 338 -15.98 -25.08 22.01
C TYR A 338 -14.80 -24.90 22.97
N ILE A 339 -13.88 -23.96 22.69
CA ILE A 339 -12.75 -23.60 23.56
C ILE A 339 -13.22 -23.24 24.97
N ASP A 340 -14.28 -22.42 25.05
CA ASP A 340 -14.86 -21.99 26.32
C ASP A 340 -15.51 -23.16 27.07
N ARG A 341 -16.28 -24.02 26.38
CA ARG A 341 -16.85 -25.26 26.97
C ARG A 341 -15.77 -26.22 27.49
N MET A 342 -14.63 -26.30 26.81
CA MET A 342 -13.52 -27.16 27.20
C MET A 342 -12.56 -26.52 28.21
N ASN A 343 -12.83 -25.27 28.66
CA ASN A 343 -11.97 -24.49 29.55
C ASN A 343 -10.51 -24.38 29.06
N TRP A 344 -10.31 -24.24 27.75
CA TRP A 344 -8.97 -24.08 27.19
C TRP A 344 -8.43 -22.67 27.45
N ARG A 345 -7.16 -22.58 27.85
CA ARG A 345 -6.50 -21.29 28.03
C ARG A 345 -6.25 -20.64 26.68
N LYS A 346 -6.93 -19.52 26.40
CA LYS A 346 -6.68 -18.70 25.20
C LYS A 346 -5.26 -18.11 25.28
N VAL A 347 -4.38 -18.56 24.39
CA VAL A 347 -2.99 -18.06 24.30
C VAL A 347 -2.98 -16.81 23.42
N ALA A 348 -2.18 -15.80 23.79
CA ALA A 348 -1.94 -14.66 22.91
C ALA A 348 -1.25 -15.15 21.63
N ILE A 349 -1.83 -14.84 20.47
CA ILE A 349 -1.22 -15.23 19.19
C ILE A 349 0.08 -14.46 19.03
N SER A 350 1.20 -15.18 18.95
CA SER A 350 2.52 -14.58 18.72
C SER A 350 2.53 -13.84 17.37
N PRO A 351 3.12 -12.62 17.31
CA PRO A 351 3.35 -11.94 16.03
C PRO A 351 4.10 -12.80 15.01
N GLU A 352 4.94 -13.72 15.48
CA GLU A 352 5.67 -14.67 14.64
C GLU A 352 4.72 -15.63 13.90
N ILE A 353 3.72 -16.18 14.58
CA ILE A 353 2.71 -17.06 13.98
C ILE A 353 1.91 -16.29 12.93
N VAL A 354 1.55 -15.03 13.21
CA VAL A 354 0.86 -14.17 12.24
C VAL A 354 1.72 -13.95 11.00
N ASN A 355 3.03 -13.72 11.18
CA ASN A 355 3.96 -13.55 10.07
C ASN A 355 4.14 -14.84 9.25
N TRP A 356 4.14 -16.02 9.89
CA TRP A 356 4.16 -17.30 9.17
C TRP A 356 2.91 -17.48 8.30
N VAL A 357 1.72 -17.19 8.84
CA VAL A 357 0.46 -17.24 8.07
C VAL A 357 0.48 -16.26 6.91
N ARG A 358 0.97 -15.03 7.13
CA ARG A 358 1.14 -14.02 6.08
C ARG A 358 2.20 -14.37 5.05
N ALA A 359 3.10 -15.30 5.32
CA ALA A 359 4.12 -15.77 4.38
C ALA A 359 3.65 -16.99 3.56
N LEU A 360 2.48 -17.58 3.87
CA LEU A 360 1.98 -18.73 3.15
C LEU A 360 1.73 -18.39 1.68
N GLN A 361 2.17 -19.29 0.81
CA GLN A 361 1.92 -19.26 -0.62
C GLN A 361 1.07 -20.45 -1.03
N PRO A 362 0.18 -20.29 -2.02
CA PRO A 362 -0.56 -21.41 -2.59
C PRO A 362 0.37 -22.28 -3.43
N VAL A 363 0.33 -23.58 -3.18
CA VAL A 363 1.16 -24.60 -3.81
C VAL A 363 0.25 -25.63 -4.47
N HIS A 364 0.47 -25.90 -5.75
CA HIS A 364 -0.16 -26.97 -6.49
C HIS A 364 0.86 -28.07 -6.79
N ARG A 365 0.43 -29.33 -6.67
CA ARG A 365 1.26 -30.49 -7.02
C ARG A 365 0.64 -31.27 -8.16
N CYS A 366 1.47 -31.73 -9.06
CA CYS A 366 1.06 -32.51 -10.22
C CYS A 366 2.19 -33.45 -10.67
N ARG A 367 1.83 -34.46 -11.46
CA ARG A 367 2.79 -35.36 -12.13
C ARG A 367 3.35 -34.72 -13.41
N GLY A 368 4.47 -35.22 -13.91
CA GLY A 368 5.10 -34.79 -15.16
C GLY A 368 4.12 -34.57 -16.32
N GLU A 369 3.26 -35.54 -16.62
CA GLU A 369 2.35 -35.49 -17.76
C GLU A 369 1.28 -34.39 -17.63
N ILE A 370 0.85 -34.13 -16.40
CA ILE A 370 -0.09 -33.06 -16.08
C ILE A 370 0.61 -31.71 -16.19
N PHE A 371 1.86 -31.60 -15.72
CA PHE A 371 2.64 -30.38 -15.83
C PHE A 371 2.89 -29.99 -17.29
N GLU A 372 3.27 -30.96 -18.13
CA GLU A 372 3.42 -30.74 -19.57
C GLU A 372 2.10 -30.25 -20.20
N SER A 373 0.97 -30.85 -19.80
CA SER A 373 -0.36 -30.42 -20.26
C SER A 373 -0.69 -28.99 -19.80
N ILE A 374 -0.32 -28.59 -18.58
CA ILE A 374 -0.46 -27.21 -18.09
C ILE A 374 0.37 -26.25 -18.94
N LEU A 375 1.61 -26.62 -19.29
CA LEU A 375 2.47 -25.78 -20.15
C LEU A 375 1.89 -25.62 -21.56
N VAL A 376 1.30 -26.67 -22.11
CA VAL A 376 0.67 -26.65 -23.44
C VAL A 376 -0.62 -25.84 -23.45
N LEU A 377 -1.49 -26.02 -22.47
CA LEU A 377 -2.76 -25.28 -22.37
C LEU A 377 -2.56 -23.84 -21.88
N GLY A 378 -1.44 -23.58 -21.21
CA GLY A 378 -1.05 -22.26 -20.71
C GLY A 378 -1.75 -21.87 -19.41
N HIS A 379 -2.45 -22.78 -18.74
CA HIS A 379 -3.10 -22.49 -17.46
C HIS A 379 -3.32 -23.76 -16.62
N VAL A 380 -3.43 -23.57 -15.31
CA VAL A 380 -3.89 -24.63 -14.39
C VAL A 380 -5.40 -24.79 -14.56
N MET A 381 -5.89 -26.01 -14.34
CA MET A 381 -7.25 -26.40 -14.71
C MET A 381 -7.99 -26.99 -13.53
N SER A 382 -9.30 -26.75 -13.49
CA SER A 382 -10.21 -27.47 -12.59
C SER A 382 -10.50 -28.87 -13.12
N ARG A 383 -11.00 -29.75 -12.24
CA ARG A 383 -11.38 -31.11 -12.63
C ARG A 383 -12.49 -31.09 -13.68
N ARG A 384 -13.47 -30.18 -13.53
CA ARG A 384 -14.52 -29.94 -14.52
C ARG A 384 -13.95 -29.58 -15.88
N PHE A 385 -12.96 -28.68 -15.92
CA PHE A 385 -12.33 -28.29 -17.19
C PHE A 385 -11.66 -29.48 -17.86
N MET A 386 -10.90 -30.30 -17.11
CA MET A 386 -10.28 -31.52 -17.64
C MET A 386 -11.34 -32.48 -18.21
N ASN A 387 -12.46 -32.70 -17.50
CA ASN A 387 -13.55 -33.54 -17.97
C ASN A 387 -14.21 -33.01 -19.25
N LEU A 388 -14.32 -31.69 -19.40
CA LEU A 388 -14.87 -31.08 -20.62
C LEU A 388 -14.00 -31.37 -21.85
N LEU A 389 -12.68 -31.49 -21.67
CA LEU A 389 -11.73 -31.82 -22.76
C LEU A 389 -11.88 -33.25 -23.30
N ARG A 390 -12.76 -34.08 -22.73
CA ARG A 390 -13.18 -35.37 -23.35
C ARG A 390 -13.92 -35.18 -24.66
N LYS A 391 -14.60 -34.04 -24.82
CA LYS A 391 -15.37 -33.73 -26.02
C LYS A 391 -14.50 -32.93 -26.98
N GLN A 392 -14.37 -33.42 -28.22
CA GLN A 392 -13.59 -32.77 -29.28
C GLN A 392 -13.97 -31.29 -29.46
N GLU A 393 -15.26 -30.96 -29.40
CA GLU A 393 -15.77 -29.58 -29.50
C GLU A 393 -15.14 -28.63 -28.46
N ASN A 394 -14.88 -29.11 -27.25
CA ASN A 394 -14.27 -28.31 -26.20
C ASN A 394 -12.75 -28.17 -26.40
N VAL A 395 -12.10 -29.19 -26.97
CA VAL A 395 -10.68 -29.12 -27.37
C VAL A 395 -10.50 -28.10 -28.48
N VAL A 396 -11.38 -28.09 -29.50
CA VAL A 396 -11.39 -27.08 -30.56
C VAL A 396 -11.50 -25.67 -29.96
N ARG A 397 -12.41 -25.48 -28.99
CA ARG A 397 -12.53 -24.20 -28.27
C ARG A 397 -11.25 -23.84 -27.49
N ALA A 398 -10.62 -24.81 -26.82
CA ALA A 398 -9.37 -24.58 -26.10
C ALA A 398 -8.25 -24.12 -27.04
N VAL A 399 -8.10 -24.76 -28.21
CA VAL A 399 -7.15 -24.35 -29.25
C VAL A 399 -7.42 -22.92 -29.71
N GLN A 400 -8.67 -22.56 -29.95
CA GLN A 400 -9.05 -21.20 -30.37
C GLN A 400 -8.72 -20.13 -29.31
N GLN A 401 -8.74 -20.50 -28.03
CA GLN A 401 -8.39 -19.59 -26.93
C GLN A 401 -6.89 -19.52 -26.65
N HIS A 402 -6.09 -20.46 -27.15
CA HIS A 402 -4.64 -20.45 -26.99
C HIS A 402 -4.05 -19.15 -27.56
N SER A 403 -3.15 -18.51 -26.80
CA SER A 403 -2.66 -17.15 -27.08
C SER A 403 -2.14 -16.96 -28.51
N GLN A 404 -1.36 -17.93 -29.01
CA GLN A 404 -0.78 -17.90 -30.35
C GLN A 404 -1.84 -18.00 -31.45
N VAL A 405 -2.82 -18.90 -31.29
CA VAL A 405 -3.90 -19.11 -32.28
C VAL A 405 -4.90 -17.96 -32.24
N ARG A 406 -5.27 -17.51 -31.03
CA ARG A 406 -6.13 -16.36 -30.81
C ARG A 406 -5.54 -15.09 -31.42
N SER A 407 -4.23 -14.86 -31.28
CA SER A 407 -3.53 -13.74 -31.92
C SER A 407 -3.67 -13.76 -33.45
N ILE A 408 -3.59 -14.93 -34.08
CA ILE A 408 -3.80 -15.08 -35.53
C ILE A 408 -5.26 -14.77 -35.89
N LEU A 409 -6.23 -15.35 -35.17
CA LEU A 409 -7.67 -15.12 -35.39
C LEU A 409 -8.09 -13.65 -35.19
N LEU A 410 -7.41 -12.94 -34.29
CA LEU A 410 -7.63 -11.50 -34.06
C LEU A 410 -7.03 -10.64 -35.18
N ARG A 411 -5.84 -10.99 -35.68
CA ARG A 411 -5.21 -10.31 -36.82
C ARG A 411 -6.00 -10.51 -38.11
N HIS A 412 -6.58 -11.69 -38.31
CA HIS A 412 -7.31 -12.07 -39.51
C HIS A 412 -8.79 -12.33 -39.23
N SER A 413 -9.49 -11.27 -38.83
CA SER A 413 -10.83 -11.38 -38.22
C SER A 413 -12.02 -11.68 -39.16
N THR A 414 -11.76 -11.99 -40.44
CA THR A 414 -12.81 -12.21 -41.43
C THR A 414 -13.59 -13.50 -41.16
N PRO A 415 -14.90 -13.56 -41.46
CA PRO A 415 -15.72 -14.76 -41.24
C PRO A 415 -15.17 -16.00 -41.95
N THR A 416 -14.65 -15.81 -43.17
CA THR A 416 -14.07 -16.89 -43.98
C THR A 416 -12.81 -17.48 -43.35
N VAL A 417 -11.90 -16.64 -42.84
CA VAL A 417 -10.69 -17.11 -42.15
C VAL A 417 -11.06 -17.79 -40.84
N LYS A 418 -11.95 -17.20 -40.03
CA LYS A 418 -12.40 -17.83 -38.78
C LYS A 418 -13.04 -19.20 -39.02
N SER A 419 -13.93 -19.32 -40.01
CA SER A 419 -14.56 -20.59 -40.35
C SER A 419 -13.55 -21.61 -40.90
N GLY A 420 -12.61 -21.17 -41.74
CA GLY A 420 -11.57 -22.04 -42.28
C GLY A 420 -10.58 -22.53 -41.21
N VAL A 421 -10.17 -21.66 -40.30
CA VAL A 421 -9.30 -22.02 -39.16
C VAL A 421 -10.05 -22.95 -38.19
N CYS A 422 -11.33 -22.69 -37.91
CA CYS A 422 -12.15 -23.60 -37.10
C CYS A 422 -12.18 -25.01 -37.69
N LYS A 423 -12.46 -25.12 -39.00
CA LYS A 423 -12.45 -26.41 -39.70
C LYS A 423 -11.08 -27.08 -39.72
N LEU A 424 -10.00 -26.31 -39.85
CA LEU A 424 -8.65 -26.86 -39.78
C LEU A 424 -8.38 -27.46 -38.40
N ILE A 425 -8.74 -26.74 -37.33
CA ILE A 425 -8.58 -27.21 -35.94
C ILE A 425 -9.44 -28.46 -35.71
N GLU A 426 -10.71 -28.45 -36.13
CA GLU A 426 -11.63 -29.59 -36.02
C GLU A 426 -11.04 -30.86 -36.63
N ILE A 427 -10.51 -30.77 -37.86
CA ILE A 427 -9.96 -31.93 -38.57
C ILE A 427 -8.68 -32.46 -37.88
N VAL A 428 -7.82 -31.57 -37.38
CA VAL A 428 -6.60 -31.99 -36.66
C VAL A 428 -6.96 -32.66 -35.33
N VAL A 429 -7.92 -32.09 -34.58
CA VAL A 429 -8.40 -32.66 -33.32
C VAL A 429 -9.08 -34.01 -33.56
N GLU A 430 -9.95 -34.11 -34.56
CA GLU A 430 -10.64 -35.35 -34.92
C GLU A 430 -9.64 -36.46 -35.27
N ALA A 431 -8.63 -36.15 -36.10
CA ALA A 431 -7.61 -37.10 -36.50
C ALA A 431 -6.86 -37.69 -35.28
N GLU A 432 -6.47 -36.86 -34.31
CA GLU A 432 -5.78 -37.34 -33.11
C GLU A 432 -6.68 -38.18 -32.20
N PHE A 433 -7.95 -37.81 -32.03
CA PHE A 433 -8.91 -38.58 -31.23
C PHE A 433 -9.28 -39.92 -31.88
N VAL A 434 -9.33 -39.97 -33.22
CA VAL A 434 -9.56 -41.24 -33.95
C VAL A 434 -8.35 -42.16 -33.82
N LYS A 435 -7.13 -41.62 -33.96
CA LYS A 435 -5.88 -42.37 -33.80
C LYS A 435 -5.79 -43.03 -32.42
N GLU A 436 -6.24 -42.31 -31.40
CA GLU A 436 -6.32 -42.78 -30.03
C GLU A 436 -7.28 -43.98 -29.85
N ASN A 437 -8.45 -43.94 -30.48
CA ASN A 437 -9.48 -44.98 -30.32
C ASN A 437 -9.26 -46.24 -31.18
N SER A 438 -8.29 -46.25 -32.09
CA SER A 438 -8.11 -47.29 -33.12
C SER A 438 -6.87 -48.18 -32.94
N ASP A 439 -6.39 -48.34 -31.69
CA ASP A 439 -5.20 -49.16 -31.33
C ASP A 439 -3.97 -48.91 -32.23
N GLY A 440 -3.85 -47.70 -32.80
CA GLY A 440 -2.74 -47.31 -33.68
C GLY A 440 -2.63 -48.06 -35.01
N THR A 441 -3.60 -48.90 -35.38
CA THR A 441 -3.53 -49.74 -36.61
C THR A 441 -4.45 -49.26 -37.74
N GLY A 442 -5.25 -48.23 -37.50
CA GLY A 442 -6.11 -47.64 -38.52
C GLY A 442 -5.31 -46.89 -39.60
N SER A 443 -5.40 -47.36 -40.85
CA SER A 443 -4.94 -46.70 -42.09
C SER A 443 -5.66 -45.35 -42.36
N PHE A 444 -5.43 -44.35 -41.51
CA PHE A 444 -6.19 -43.09 -41.50
C PHE A 444 -5.42 -41.84 -41.94
N ASP A 445 -4.09 -41.88 -42.13
CA ASP A 445 -3.31 -40.66 -42.36
C ASP A 445 -3.65 -39.99 -43.72
N SER A 446 -3.85 -40.76 -44.80
CA SER A 446 -3.96 -40.17 -46.15
C SER A 446 -5.20 -39.30 -46.41
N ASP A 447 -6.38 -39.68 -45.90
CA ASP A 447 -7.63 -38.91 -46.09
C ASP A 447 -7.63 -37.60 -45.28
N TYR A 448 -7.15 -37.63 -44.03
CA TYR A 448 -7.01 -36.42 -43.21
C TYR A 448 -5.95 -35.47 -43.77
N GLN A 449 -4.81 -35.98 -44.24
CA GLN A 449 -3.78 -35.16 -44.89
C GLN A 449 -4.29 -34.48 -46.17
N GLN A 450 -5.13 -35.16 -46.96
CA GLN A 450 -5.79 -34.56 -48.12
C GLN A 450 -6.80 -33.47 -47.71
N LYS A 451 -7.61 -33.71 -46.67
CA LYS A 451 -8.56 -32.73 -46.13
C LYS A 451 -7.85 -31.49 -45.58
N ILE A 452 -6.79 -31.68 -44.80
CA ILE A 452 -5.93 -30.61 -44.27
C ILE A 452 -5.34 -29.81 -45.43
N SER A 453 -4.72 -30.46 -46.40
CA SER A 453 -4.12 -29.81 -47.58
C SER A 453 -5.14 -28.97 -48.36
N LYS A 454 -6.39 -29.44 -48.48
CA LYS A 454 -7.47 -28.71 -49.16
C LYS A 454 -7.88 -27.45 -48.41
N ILE A 455 -7.93 -27.49 -47.07
CA ILE A 455 -8.25 -26.32 -46.24
C ILE A 455 -7.08 -25.35 -46.21
N GLU A 456 -5.84 -25.83 -46.09
CA GLU A 456 -4.64 -25.00 -46.17
C GLU A 456 -4.59 -24.18 -47.45
N LYS A 457 -4.86 -24.80 -48.61
CA LYS A 457 -4.91 -24.12 -49.91
C LYS A 457 -5.97 -23.02 -49.98
N ARG A 458 -7.01 -23.07 -49.13
CA ARG A 458 -8.04 -22.03 -49.02
C ARG A 458 -7.68 -20.95 -47.99
N LEU A 459 -6.91 -21.32 -46.97
CA LEU A 459 -6.39 -20.42 -45.93
C LEU A 459 -5.15 -19.64 -46.39
N LYS A 460 -4.47 -20.11 -47.44
CA LYS A 460 -3.47 -19.37 -48.24
C LYS A 460 -4.24 -18.74 -49.41
N PRO A 461 -4.36 -17.41 -49.62
CA PRO A 461 -3.44 -16.32 -49.24
C PRO A 461 -3.69 -15.52 -47.94
N PRO A 462 -4.84 -15.55 -47.23
CA PRO A 462 -5.04 -14.66 -46.09
C PRO A 462 -4.11 -14.94 -44.90
N LEU A 463 -3.63 -16.17 -44.75
CA LEU A 463 -2.62 -16.55 -43.75
C LEU A 463 -1.29 -16.90 -44.43
N ASN A 464 -0.18 -16.53 -43.79
CA ASN A 464 1.13 -16.98 -44.23
C ASN A 464 1.42 -18.43 -43.77
N ASN A 465 2.41 -19.08 -44.38
CA ASN A 465 2.76 -20.47 -44.07
C ASN A 465 3.07 -20.70 -42.58
N ARG A 466 3.72 -19.72 -41.93
CA ARG A 466 4.09 -19.82 -40.52
C ARG A 466 2.86 -19.79 -39.61
N GLU A 467 1.87 -18.97 -39.93
CA GLU A 467 0.61 -18.88 -39.17
C GLU A 467 -0.20 -20.17 -39.28
N VAL A 468 -0.29 -20.76 -40.47
CA VAL A 468 -0.95 -22.06 -40.68
C VAL A 468 -0.25 -23.15 -39.89
N GLN A 469 1.09 -23.19 -39.91
CA GLN A 469 1.88 -24.14 -39.11
C GLN A 469 1.64 -23.96 -37.62
N ILE A 470 1.61 -22.73 -37.10
CA ILE A 470 1.33 -22.46 -35.68
C ILE A 470 -0.05 -23.00 -35.30
N ILE A 471 -1.07 -22.79 -36.13
CA ILE A 471 -2.42 -23.32 -35.87
C ILE A 471 -2.39 -24.84 -35.77
N GLN A 472 -1.75 -25.52 -36.73
CA GLN A 472 -1.66 -26.99 -36.73
C GLN A 472 -0.87 -27.52 -35.54
N GLU A 473 0.30 -26.94 -35.27
CA GLU A 473 1.18 -27.34 -34.17
C GLU A 473 0.46 -27.24 -32.82
N TRP A 474 -0.23 -26.13 -32.56
CA TRP A 474 -0.98 -25.97 -31.31
C TRP A 474 -2.26 -26.80 -31.27
N SER A 475 -2.92 -27.04 -32.41
CA SER A 475 -4.06 -27.96 -32.49
C SER A 475 -3.64 -29.37 -32.09
N LEU A 476 -2.52 -29.84 -32.64
CA LEU A 476 -1.94 -31.14 -32.34
C LEU A 476 -1.54 -31.26 -30.87
N LYS A 477 -0.74 -30.31 -30.37
CA LYS A 477 -0.27 -30.31 -28.98
C LYS A 477 -1.41 -30.30 -27.97
N ILE A 478 -2.42 -29.45 -28.17
CA ILE A 478 -3.56 -29.34 -27.26
C ILE A 478 -4.46 -30.57 -27.35
N ALA A 479 -4.64 -31.17 -28.53
CA ALA A 479 -5.37 -32.43 -28.67
C ALA A 479 -4.68 -33.56 -27.91
N GLN A 480 -3.36 -33.71 -28.09
CA GLN A 480 -2.55 -34.71 -27.39
C GLN A 480 -2.57 -34.50 -25.87
N ALA A 481 -2.38 -33.26 -25.40
CA ALA A 481 -2.50 -32.92 -23.99
C ALA A 481 -3.90 -33.26 -23.43
N SER A 482 -4.96 -32.99 -24.19
CA SER A 482 -6.34 -33.33 -23.81
C SER A 482 -6.55 -34.85 -23.68
N ILE A 483 -5.99 -35.64 -24.58
CA ILE A 483 -6.03 -37.11 -24.51
C ILE A 483 -5.27 -37.60 -23.27
N ILE A 484 -4.07 -37.08 -23.02
CA ILE A 484 -3.24 -37.42 -21.84
C ILE A 484 -3.99 -37.12 -20.54
N LEU A 485 -4.56 -35.92 -20.41
CA LEU A 485 -5.34 -35.51 -19.24
C LEU A 485 -6.52 -36.46 -18.94
N ASN A 486 -7.10 -37.08 -19.97
CA ASN A 486 -8.19 -38.03 -19.81
C ASN A 486 -7.73 -39.44 -19.43
N ARG A 487 -6.53 -39.85 -19.86
CA ARG A 487 -5.93 -41.15 -19.52
C ARG A 487 -5.36 -41.20 -18.10
N VAL A 488 -4.92 -40.05 -17.57
CA VAL A 488 -4.25 -39.94 -16.27
C VAL A 488 -5.18 -39.25 -15.27
N PRO A 489 -6.19 -39.95 -14.71
CA PRO A 489 -7.08 -39.36 -13.72
C PRO A 489 -6.27 -39.01 -12.47
N THR A 490 -5.99 -37.73 -12.29
CA THR A 490 -5.27 -37.18 -11.14
C THR A 490 -6.07 -36.03 -10.52
N GLY A 491 -5.76 -35.70 -9.27
CA GLY A 491 -6.51 -34.72 -8.47
C GLY A 491 -7.55 -35.34 -7.54
N ILE A 492 -8.15 -34.49 -6.70
CA ILE A 492 -9.24 -34.88 -5.79
C ILE A 492 -10.47 -35.12 -6.66
N GLY A 493 -10.94 -36.36 -6.69
CA GLY A 493 -12.10 -36.81 -7.46
C GLY A 493 -13.16 -37.37 -6.54
N TYR A 494 -13.45 -36.66 -5.45
CA TYR A 494 -14.44 -37.09 -4.49
C TYR A 494 -15.83 -36.73 -5.05
N ASP A 495 -16.77 -37.66 -5.05
CA ASP A 495 -18.09 -37.46 -5.69
C ASP A 495 -18.87 -36.25 -5.12
N LEU A 496 -18.56 -35.85 -3.89
CA LEU A 496 -19.16 -34.66 -3.28
C LEU A 496 -18.68 -33.36 -3.94
N ASP A 497 -17.53 -33.37 -4.61
CA ASP A 497 -16.96 -32.17 -5.23
C ASP A 497 -17.86 -31.63 -6.34
N GLU A 498 -18.47 -32.52 -7.14
CA GLU A 498 -19.43 -32.13 -8.17
C GLU A 498 -20.72 -31.57 -7.57
N LYS A 499 -21.19 -32.16 -6.45
CA LYS A 499 -22.40 -31.70 -5.75
C LYS A 499 -22.20 -30.33 -5.11
N LEU A 500 -20.99 -30.05 -4.62
CA LEU A 500 -20.64 -28.76 -4.01
C LEU A 500 -20.10 -27.75 -5.04
N GLY A 501 -19.85 -28.18 -6.27
CA GLY A 501 -19.23 -27.38 -7.32
C GLY A 501 -17.74 -27.09 -7.09
N THR A 502 -17.08 -27.74 -6.13
CA THR A 502 -15.64 -27.56 -5.88
C THR A 502 -14.78 -28.14 -7.01
N ASP A 503 -15.32 -29.09 -7.80
CA ASP A 503 -14.71 -29.63 -9.02
C ASP A 503 -14.51 -28.56 -10.11
N GLN A 504 -15.21 -27.43 -10.01
CA GLN A 504 -15.14 -26.30 -10.93
C GLN A 504 -13.97 -25.36 -10.62
N HIS A 505 -13.35 -25.50 -9.45
CA HIS A 505 -12.25 -24.65 -8.99
C HIS A 505 -10.89 -25.31 -9.20
N VAL A 506 -9.85 -24.49 -9.34
CA VAL A 506 -8.46 -24.95 -9.24
C VAL A 506 -8.13 -25.12 -7.77
N PHE A 507 -7.71 -26.32 -7.39
CA PHE A 507 -7.31 -26.62 -6.02
C PHE A 507 -5.81 -26.36 -5.79
N SER A 508 -5.49 -25.73 -4.67
CA SER A 508 -4.12 -25.51 -4.20
C SER A 508 -4.08 -25.57 -2.68
N ILE A 509 -2.90 -25.90 -2.14
CA ILE A 509 -2.67 -26.07 -0.70
C ILE A 509 -1.83 -24.91 -0.20
N LEU A 510 -2.20 -24.34 0.95
CA LEU A 510 -1.41 -23.29 1.56
C LEU A 510 -0.26 -23.87 2.38
N GLY A 511 0.97 -23.48 2.04
CA GLY A 511 2.16 -23.87 2.79
C GLY A 511 2.80 -25.18 2.33
N PRO A 512 3.72 -25.74 3.13
CA PRO A 512 4.51 -26.91 2.75
C PRO A 512 3.62 -28.15 2.65
N HIS A 513 3.27 -28.51 1.42
CA HIS A 513 2.52 -29.72 1.16
C HIS A 513 3.45 -30.92 1.00
N LEU A 514 3.28 -31.97 1.81
CA LEU A 514 4.10 -33.20 1.78
C LEU A 514 3.44 -34.37 1.04
N GLY A 515 2.24 -34.19 0.47
CA GLY A 515 1.50 -35.23 -0.23
C GLY A 515 2.11 -35.58 -1.58
N HIS A 516 3.15 -36.42 -1.57
CA HIS A 516 3.82 -36.95 -2.75
C HIS A 516 2.87 -37.68 -3.71
N TYR A 517 1.73 -38.18 -3.21
CA TYR A 517 0.71 -38.86 -4.01
C TYR A 517 0.01 -37.98 -5.05
N TYR A 518 0.09 -36.64 -4.93
CA TYR A 518 -0.39 -35.71 -5.97
C TYR A 518 0.63 -35.45 -7.10
N GLY A 519 1.88 -35.89 -6.92
CA GLY A 519 2.96 -35.73 -7.88
C GLY A 519 4.21 -35.06 -7.31
N GLU A 520 5.29 -35.21 -8.08
CA GLU A 520 6.64 -34.78 -7.79
C GLU A 520 6.91 -33.32 -8.17
N ILE A 521 6.13 -32.76 -9.09
CA ILE A 521 6.29 -31.38 -9.53
C ILE A 521 5.48 -30.46 -8.61
N VAL A 522 6.15 -29.40 -8.14
CA VAL A 522 5.59 -28.39 -7.25
C VAL A 522 5.52 -27.05 -7.98
N ILE A 523 4.30 -26.54 -8.14
CA ILE A 523 4.01 -25.22 -8.70
C ILE A 523 3.67 -24.29 -7.55
N THR A 524 4.52 -23.30 -7.30
CA THR A 524 4.26 -22.25 -6.30
C THR A 524 3.62 -21.05 -6.99
N PHE A 525 2.39 -20.72 -6.61
CA PHE A 525 1.73 -19.53 -7.12
C PHE A 525 2.22 -18.28 -6.40
N LYS A 526 2.14 -17.15 -7.10
CA LYS A 526 2.26 -15.85 -6.45
C LYS A 526 1.15 -15.69 -5.41
N GLN A 527 1.48 -14.99 -4.34
CA GLN A 527 0.57 -14.79 -3.22
C GLN A 527 -0.67 -13.97 -3.60
N ASP A 528 -0.56 -13.12 -4.62
CA ASP A 528 -1.60 -12.24 -5.12
C ASP A 528 -2.88 -12.96 -5.58
N ILE A 529 -2.78 -14.23 -6.00
CA ILE A 529 -3.94 -15.05 -6.37
C ILE A 529 -4.95 -15.19 -5.21
N MET A 530 -4.46 -15.13 -3.96
CA MET A 530 -5.29 -15.18 -2.76
C MET A 530 -6.15 -13.94 -2.54
N PHE A 531 -5.83 -12.83 -3.21
CA PHE A 531 -6.60 -11.59 -3.15
C PHE A 531 -7.68 -11.52 -4.23
N HIS A 532 -7.76 -12.53 -5.11
CA HIS A 532 -8.80 -12.61 -6.13
C HIS A 532 -10.17 -12.87 -5.49
N PRO A 533 -11.27 -12.20 -5.92
CA PRO A 533 -12.60 -12.38 -5.32
C PRO A 533 -13.17 -13.81 -5.46
N ASP A 534 -12.72 -14.56 -6.48
CA ASP A 534 -13.07 -15.98 -6.64
C ASP A 534 -12.12 -16.94 -5.89
N ALA A 535 -11.09 -16.44 -5.21
CA ALA A 535 -10.25 -17.26 -4.34
C ALA A 535 -10.96 -17.52 -3.01
N ASN A 536 -10.90 -18.75 -2.53
CA ASN A 536 -11.52 -19.16 -1.27
C ASN A 536 -10.58 -20.06 -0.47
N PHE A 537 -10.72 -20.01 0.85
CA PHE A 537 -9.95 -20.82 1.79
C PHE A 537 -10.88 -21.78 2.51
N SER A 538 -10.62 -23.07 2.34
CA SER A 538 -11.21 -24.10 3.18
C SER A 538 -10.12 -24.68 4.07
N ILE A 539 -10.45 -24.82 5.35
CA ILE A 539 -9.56 -25.36 6.38
C ILE A 539 -9.40 -26.88 6.20
N HIS A 540 -10.36 -27.53 5.52
CA HIS A 540 -10.46 -28.98 5.29
C HIS A 540 -10.93 -29.30 3.87
N ALA A 541 -10.33 -28.68 2.85
CA ALA A 541 -10.60 -29.11 1.47
C ALA A 541 -10.12 -30.56 1.29
N GLY A 542 -11.06 -31.49 1.10
CA GLY A 542 -10.77 -32.89 0.75
C GLY A 542 -10.74 -33.91 1.90
N THR A 543 -11.00 -33.52 3.15
CA THR A 543 -11.20 -34.49 4.24
C THR A 543 -12.42 -34.10 5.07
N VAL A 544 -13.55 -34.74 4.75
CA VAL A 544 -14.70 -35.00 5.63
C VAL A 544 -15.18 -33.79 6.47
N PHE A 545 -16.21 -33.11 5.97
CA PHE A 545 -17.27 -32.61 6.85
C PHE A 545 -18.04 -33.83 7.38
N CYS A 546 -17.55 -34.39 8.49
CA CYS A 546 -18.34 -35.16 9.45
C CYS A 546 -18.06 -34.54 10.82
#